data_AF-A0A1Y5DRF8-F1
#
_entry.id   AF-A0A1Y5DRF8-F1
#
_cell.length_a   1.000
_cell.length_b   1.000
_cell.length_c   1.000
_cell.angle_alpha   90.00
_cell.angle_beta   90.00
_cell.angle_gamma   90.00
#
_symmetry.space_group_name_H-M   'P 1'
#
loop_
_entity.id
_entity.type
_entity.pdbx_description
1 polymer ?
#
loop_
_entity_poly.entity_id
_entity_poly.type
_entity_poly.pdbx_seq_one_letter_code
_entity_poly.pdbx_strand_id
1 'polypeptide(L)'
;MKKVPFYKKKWFVGSKIQIDLIIYIVCMCIFSQLLVLSHDIANESYIIAPYGQYLVLITQVAYFACILYGLRLTNCIAGPLSRLQLHMDEVAEGKTSSNIQFRKTDYNSELAESFNVLMKNRIKDK
;
A
#
# COMPACT_ATOMS: atom_id res chain seq x y z
N MET A 1 7.87 -32.58 14.00
CA MET A 1 7.80 -31.34 13.19
C MET A 1 8.59 -30.23 13.88
N LYS A 2 9.62 -29.66 13.24
CA LYS A 2 10.42 -28.56 13.83
C LYS A 2 9.50 -27.36 14.08
N LYS A 3 9.48 -26.84 15.31
CA LYS A 3 8.70 -25.63 15.68
C LYS A 3 9.12 -24.48 14.78
N VAL A 4 8.19 -24.01 13.94
CA VAL A 4 8.41 -22.84 13.09
C VAL A 4 8.65 -21.64 14.01
N PRO A 5 9.84 -21.01 13.95
CA PRO A 5 10.18 -19.94 14.87
C PRO A 5 9.25 -18.74 14.65
N PHE A 6 8.94 -18.00 15.73
CA PHE A 6 7.89 -16.98 15.75
C PHE A 6 8.06 -15.90 14.65
N TYR A 7 9.28 -15.58 14.25
CA TYR A 7 9.55 -14.64 13.15
C TYR A 7 9.12 -15.15 11.76
N LYS A 8 9.03 -16.47 11.56
CA LYS A 8 8.40 -17.11 10.37
C LYS A 8 6.88 -17.18 10.47
N LYS A 9 6.30 -16.86 11.64
CA LYS A 9 4.86 -16.61 11.82
C LYS A 9 4.49 -15.14 11.63
N LYS A 10 5.41 -14.30 11.14
CA LYS A 10 5.02 -12.99 10.60
C LYS A 10 3.98 -13.23 9.53
N TRP A 11 2.82 -12.61 9.68
CA TRP A 11 1.79 -12.58 8.67
C TRP A 11 2.43 -12.25 7.31
N PHE A 12 1.93 -12.84 6.23
CA PHE A 12 2.42 -12.67 4.86
C PHE A 12 2.62 -11.19 4.45
N VAL A 13 1.96 -10.29 5.18
CA VAL A 13 2.02 -8.83 5.03
C VAL A 13 2.93 -8.25 6.11
N GLY A 14 4.04 -7.61 5.71
CA GLY A 14 5.00 -7.00 6.65
C GLY A 14 4.35 -5.96 7.56
N SER A 15 4.82 -5.85 8.81
CA SER A 15 4.21 -4.98 9.85
C SER A 15 4.07 -3.51 9.43
N LYS A 16 4.96 -3.01 8.57
CA LYS A 16 4.86 -1.65 8.02
C LYS A 16 3.63 -1.48 7.14
N ILE A 17 3.34 -2.45 6.27
CA ILE A 17 2.14 -2.45 5.41
C ILE A 17 0.88 -2.50 6.29
N GLN A 18 0.89 -3.33 7.34
CA GLN A 18 -0.24 -3.43 8.26
C GLN A 18 -0.52 -2.11 8.97
N ILE A 19 0.51 -1.43 9.47
CA ILE A 19 0.36 -0.12 10.12
C ILE A 19 -0.19 0.92 9.13
N ASP A 20 0.39 1.01 7.93
CA ASP A 20 -0.04 1.99 6.93
C ASP A 20 -1.48 1.73 6.47
N LEU A 21 -1.90 0.46 6.34
CA LEU A 21 -3.29 0.09 6.06
C LEU A 21 -4.25 0.46 7.19
N ILE A 22 -3.86 0.21 8.46
CA ILE A 22 -4.69 0.58 9.62
C ILE A 22 -4.86 2.10 9.67
N ILE A 23 -3.78 2.86 9.49
CA ILE A 23 -3.82 4.32 9.44
C ILE A 23 -4.76 4.78 8.33
N TYR A 24 -4.62 4.23 7.12
CA TYR A 24 -5.49 4.57 6.00
C TYR A 24 -6.97 4.29 6.30
N ILE A 25 -7.31 3.13 6.86
CA ILE A 25 -8.69 2.77 7.21
C ILE A 25 -9.26 3.75 8.25
N VAL A 26 -8.49 4.05 9.30
CA VAL A 26 -8.91 5.00 10.34
C VAL A 26 -9.14 6.39 9.73
N CYS A 27 -8.22 6.88 8.90
CA CYS A 27 -8.38 8.15 8.18
C CYS A 27 -9.63 8.16 7.30
N MET A 28 -9.89 7.08 6.54
CA MET A 28 -11.07 6.98 5.70
C MET A 28 -12.37 7.04 6.49
N CYS A 29 -12.44 6.35 7.63
CA CYS A 29 -13.59 6.44 8.53
C CYS A 29 -13.79 7.87 9.06
N ILE A 30 -12.72 8.53 9.52
CA ILE A 30 -12.79 9.90 10.04
C ILE A 30 -13.25 10.87 8.96
N PHE A 31 -12.66 10.85 7.77
CA PHE A 31 -13.06 11.74 6.68
C PHE A 31 -14.48 11.47 6.19
N SER A 32 -14.91 10.21 6.18
CA SER A 32 -16.30 9.86 5.86
C SER A 32 -17.27 10.48 6.85
N GLN A 33 -16.99 10.41 8.16
CA GLN A 33 -17.84 11.03 9.18
C GLN A 33 -17.80 12.56 9.09
N LEU A 34 -16.62 13.14 8.83
CA LEU A 34 -16.46 14.59 8.69
C LEU A 34 -17.24 15.15 7.49
N LEU A 35 -17.34 14.38 6.40
CA LEU A 35 -18.13 14.75 5.22
C LEU A 35 -19.64 14.73 5.49
N VAL A 36 -20.12 13.79 6.31
CA VAL A 36 -21.53 13.75 6.73
C VAL A 36 -21.82 14.95 7.65
N LEU A 37 -20.98 15.15 8.66
CA LEU A 37 -21.11 16.28 9.59
C LEU A 37 -21.04 17.63 8.88
N SER A 38 -20.18 17.78 7.87
CA SER A 38 -20.10 19.02 7.10
C SER A 38 -21.40 19.31 6.36
N HIS A 39 -22.03 18.28 5.80
CA HIS A 39 -23.29 18.42 5.08
C HIS A 39 -24.46 18.74 6.03
N ASP A 40 -24.52 18.09 7.20
CA ASP A 40 -25.55 18.36 8.21
C ASP A 40 -25.44 19.80 8.73
N ILE A 41 -24.23 20.25 9.05
CA ILE A 41 -23.96 21.62 9.52
C ILE A 41 -24.38 22.66 8.48
N ALA A 42 -24.12 22.39 7.20
CA ALA A 42 -24.46 23.31 6.11
C ALA A 42 -25.98 23.38 5.86
N ASN A 43 -26.70 22.26 5.99
CA ASN A 43 -28.15 22.18 5.76
C ASN A 43 -28.97 22.79 6.90
N GLU A 44 -28.60 22.49 8.14
CA GLU A 44 -29.30 22.97 9.35
C GLU A 44 -29.06 24.47 9.62
N SER A 45 -28.32 25.17 8.73
CA SER A 45 -28.05 26.61 8.79
C SER A 45 -27.39 27.05 10.11
N TYR A 46 -26.63 26.17 10.76
CA TYR A 46 -25.83 26.51 11.94
C TYR A 46 -24.75 27.57 11.65
N ILE A 47 -24.40 27.77 10.37
CA ILE A 47 -23.36 28.68 9.91
C ILE A 47 -23.91 29.53 8.74
N ILE A 48 -23.36 30.73 8.56
CA ILE A 48 -23.60 31.58 7.39
C ILE A 48 -23.32 30.79 6.10
N ALA A 49 -24.32 30.73 5.21
CA ALA A 49 -24.35 29.90 4.00
C ALA A 49 -23.03 29.74 3.20
N PRO A 50 -22.28 30.82 2.86
CA PRO A 50 -21.03 30.66 2.12
C PRO A 50 -19.96 29.84 2.87
N TYR A 51 -19.85 29.99 4.19
CA TYR A 51 -18.87 29.25 4.97
C TYR A 51 -19.22 27.76 5.08
N GLY A 52 -20.52 27.42 5.16
CA GLY A 52 -20.98 26.04 5.11
C GLY A 52 -20.58 25.36 3.79
N GLN A 53 -20.77 26.06 2.66
CA GLN A 53 -20.37 25.55 1.33
C GLN A 53 -18.86 25.32 1.22
N TYR A 54 -18.03 26.25 1.72
CA TYR A 54 -16.58 26.08 1.73
C TYR A 54 -16.15 24.87 2.58
N LEU A 55 -16.78 24.66 3.74
CA LEU A 55 -16.49 23.54 4.63
C LEU A 55 -16.81 22.19 3.96
N VAL A 56 -17.97 22.07 3.31
CA VAL A 56 -18.33 20.88 2.53
C VAL A 56 -17.33 20.62 1.40
N LEU A 57 -16.97 21.66 0.64
CA LEU A 57 -16.02 21.51 -0.47
C LEU A 57 -14.63 21.07 -0.02
N ILE A 58 -14.10 21.66 1.05
CA ILE A 58 -12.78 21.30 1.60
C ILE A 58 -12.79 19.86 2.12
N THR A 59 -13.84 19.46 2.85
CA THR A 59 -13.96 18.09 3.37
C THR A 59 -14.11 17.05 2.25
N GLN A 60 -14.84 17.38 1.18
CA GLN A 60 -14.97 16.53 0.00
C GLN A 60 -13.63 16.36 -0.75
N VAL A 61 -12.88 17.44 -0.94
CA VAL A 61 -11.54 17.39 -1.57
C VAL A 61 -10.58 16.56 -0.71
N ALA A 62 -10.60 16.73 0.61
CA ALA A 62 -9.76 15.95 1.52
C ALA A 62 -10.11 14.45 1.50
N TYR A 63 -11.39 14.11 1.46
CA TYR A 63 -11.85 12.73 1.31
C TYR A 63 -11.37 12.10 0.00
N PHE A 64 -11.48 12.84 -1.11
CA PHE A 64 -10.99 12.37 -2.41
C PHE A 64 -9.48 12.18 -2.43
N ALA A 65 -8.72 13.09 -1.81
CA ALA A 65 -7.28 12.94 -1.64
C ALA A 65 -6.92 11.67 -0.84
N CYS A 66 -7.72 11.32 0.17
CA CYS A 66 -7.56 10.08 0.93
C CYS A 66 -7.75 8.84 0.04
N ILE A 67 -8.77 8.83 -0.83
CA ILE A 67 -8.99 7.75 -1.81
C ILE A 67 -7.78 7.59 -2.74
N LEU A 68 -7.25 8.70 -3.28
CA LEU A 68 -6.07 8.66 -4.15
C LEU A 68 -4.85 8.11 -3.43
N TYR A 69 -4.68 8.44 -2.15
CA TYR A 69 -3.62 7.85 -1.31
C TYR A 69 -3.81 6.34 -1.14
N GLY A 70 -5.05 5.87 -0.92
CA GLY A 70 -5.38 4.44 -0.86
C GLY A 70 -5.00 3.69 -2.13
N LEU A 71 -5.34 4.24 -3.30
CA LEU A 71 -4.95 3.65 -4.60
C LEU A 71 -3.43 3.57 -4.75
N ARG A 72 -2.71 4.62 -4.34
CA ARG A 72 -1.24 4.63 -4.35
C ARG A 72 -0.68 3.55 -3.42
N LEU A 73 -1.24 3.40 -2.21
CA LEU A 73 -0.84 2.38 -1.24
C LEU A 73 -1.01 0.97 -1.83
N THR A 74 -2.16 0.68 -2.45
CA THR A 74 -2.41 -0.60 -3.13
C THR A 74 -1.39 -0.86 -4.24
N ASN A 75 -1.07 0.13 -5.06
CA ASN A 75 -0.08 0.01 -6.13
C ASN A 75 1.35 -0.25 -5.61
N CYS A 76 1.70 0.33 -4.46
CA CYS A 76 2.99 0.09 -3.80
C CYS A 76 3.10 -1.31 -3.17
N ILE A 77 1.98 -1.99 -2.92
CA ILE A 77 1.93 -3.36 -2.39
C ILE A 77 1.85 -4.38 -3.54
N ALA A 78 0.92 -4.21 -4.48
CA ALA A 78 0.67 -5.16 -5.56
C ALA A 78 1.72 -5.08 -6.68
N GLY A 79 2.21 -3.87 -6.99
CA GLY A 79 3.21 -3.63 -8.04
C GLY A 79 4.52 -4.40 -7.89
N PRO A 80 5.20 -4.43 -6.72
CA PRO A 80 6.39 -5.25 -6.53
C PRO A 80 6.11 -6.76 -6.64
N LEU A 81 4.96 -7.23 -6.15
CA LEU A 81 4.59 -8.65 -6.22
C LEU A 81 4.37 -9.11 -7.67
N SER A 82 3.64 -8.31 -8.47
CA SER A 82 3.42 -8.61 -9.88
C SER A 82 4.73 -8.63 -10.68
N ARG A 83 5.64 -7.68 -10.43
CA ARG A 83 6.97 -7.68 -11.06
C ARG A 83 7.81 -8.88 -10.66
N LEU A 84 7.74 -9.30 -9.40
CA LEU A 84 8.46 -10.50 -8.96
C LEU A 84 7.93 -11.74 -9.68
N GLN A 85 6.61 -11.89 -9.77
CA GLN A 85 6.00 -13.02 -10.47
C GLN A 85 6.45 -13.07 -11.93
N LEU A 86 6.31 -11.96 -12.66
CA LEU A 86 6.70 -11.88 -14.08
C LEU A 86 8.19 -12.21 -14.26
N HIS A 87 9.05 -11.69 -13.39
CA HIS A 87 10.47 -11.97 -13.46
C HIS A 87 10.82 -13.43 -13.13
N MET A 88 10.11 -14.05 -12.18
CA MET A 88 10.26 -15.48 -11.90
C MET A 88 9.89 -16.33 -13.13
N ASP A 89 8.83 -15.95 -13.85
CA ASP A 89 8.42 -16.62 -15.08
C ASP A 89 9.49 -16.48 -16.18
N GLU A 90 10.03 -15.28 -16.39
CA GLU A 90 11.12 -15.03 -17.35
C GLU A 90 12.39 -15.83 -17.02
N VAL A 91 12.73 -15.94 -15.73
CA VAL A 91 13.86 -16.75 -15.25
C VAL A 91 13.60 -18.23 -15.48
N ALA A 92 12.37 -18.71 -15.25
CA ALA A 92 11.99 -20.10 -15.47
C ALA A 92 12.06 -20.48 -16.95
N GLU A 93 11.70 -19.55 -17.84
CA GLU A 93 11.81 -19.70 -19.30
C GLU A 93 13.26 -19.53 -19.82
N GLY A 94 14.21 -19.19 -18.94
CA GLY A 94 15.62 -18.96 -19.32
C GLY A 94 15.85 -17.67 -20.11
N LYS A 95 14.87 -16.76 -20.14
CA LYS A 95 14.94 -15.50 -20.89
C LYS A 95 15.82 -14.45 -20.21
N THR A 96 15.94 -14.50 -18.88
CA THR A 96 16.74 -13.53 -18.12
C THR A 96 17.38 -14.15 -16.89
N SER A 97 18.51 -13.58 -16.48
CA SER A 97 19.21 -13.85 -15.21
C SER A 97 19.58 -12.56 -14.48
N SER A 98 18.99 -11.44 -14.88
CA SER A 98 19.26 -10.13 -14.27
C SER A 98 18.66 -10.03 -12.87
N ASN A 99 19.17 -9.09 -12.07
CA ASN A 99 18.60 -8.82 -10.75
C ASN A 99 17.29 -8.03 -10.87
N ILE A 100 16.31 -8.37 -10.03
CA ILE A 100 15.08 -7.59 -9.89
C ILE A 100 15.28 -6.42 -8.92
N GLN A 101 14.73 -5.25 -9.26
CA GLN A 101 14.75 -4.07 -8.41
C GLN A 101 13.35 -3.49 -8.24
N PHE A 102 12.93 -3.28 -6.99
CA PHE A 102 11.68 -2.57 -6.67
C PHE A 102 11.93 -1.07 -6.51
N ARG A 103 10.87 -0.24 -6.59
CA ARG A 103 10.99 1.21 -6.37
C ARG A 103 11.21 1.48 -4.88
N LYS A 104 11.85 2.61 -4.56
CA LYS A 104 12.09 3.05 -3.16
C LYS A 104 10.82 3.17 -2.31
N THR A 105 9.69 3.45 -2.95
CA THR A 105 8.38 3.61 -2.29
C THR A 105 7.57 2.33 -2.21
N ASP A 106 8.01 1.25 -2.88
CA ASP A 106 7.30 -0.03 -2.84
C ASP A 106 7.64 -0.76 -1.54
N TYR A 107 6.68 -1.54 -1.05
CA TYR A 107 6.93 -2.38 0.10
C TYR A 107 7.72 -3.64 -0.30
N ASN A 108 8.27 -4.33 0.70
CA ASN A 108 8.98 -5.60 0.53
C ASN A 108 10.25 -5.51 -0.34
N SER A 109 11.03 -4.42 -0.25
CA SER A 109 12.35 -4.31 -0.91
C SER A 109 13.29 -5.47 -0.53
N GLU A 110 13.17 -5.98 0.71
CA GLU A 110 13.91 -7.15 1.21
C GLU A 110 13.60 -8.44 0.42
N LEU A 111 12.41 -8.53 -0.20
CA LEU A 111 12.00 -9.68 -1.01
C LEU A 111 12.79 -9.72 -2.33
N ALA A 112 12.99 -8.56 -2.96
CA ALA A 112 13.83 -8.45 -4.16
C ALA A 112 15.29 -8.81 -3.84
N GLU A 113 15.81 -8.32 -2.71
CA GLU A 113 17.17 -8.66 -2.26
C GLU A 113 17.33 -10.16 -2.01
N SER A 114 16.39 -10.77 -1.28
CA SER A 114 16.39 -12.21 -1.00
C SER A 114 16.35 -13.04 -2.28
N PHE A 115 15.54 -12.63 -3.27
CA PHE A 115 15.47 -13.28 -4.57
C PHE A 115 16.78 -13.16 -5.36
N ASN A 116 17.38 -11.97 -5.39
CA ASN A 116 18.65 -11.74 -6.08
C ASN A 116 19.81 -12.55 -5.47
N VAL A 117 19.84 -12.70 -4.14
CA VAL A 117 20.82 -13.56 -3.46
C VAL A 117 20.65 -15.02 -3.87
N LEU A 118 19.41 -15.51 -3.93
CA LEU A 118 19.12 -16.87 -4.40
C LEU A 118 19.60 -17.08 -5.85
N MET A 119 19.32 -16.13 -6.73
CA MET A 119 19.76 -16.18 -8.13
C MET A 119 21.28 -16.18 -8.26
N LYS A 120 21.97 -15.33 -7.48
CA LYS A 120 23.44 -15.28 -7.45
C LYS A 120 24.06 -16.62 -7.04
N ASN A 121 23.48 -17.31 -6.05
CA ASN A 121 23.95 -18.61 -5.63
C ASN A 121 23.68 -19.69 -6.68
N ARG A 122 22.49 -19.68 -7.30
CA ARG A 122 22.16 -20.60 -8.40
C ARG A 122 23.11 -20.46 -9.60
N ILE A 123 23.55 -19.24 -9.93
CA ILE A 123 24.49 -19.00 -11.02
C ILE A 123 25.91 -19.46 -10.65
N LYS A 124 26.31 -19.38 -9.38
CA LYS A 124 27.64 -19.84 -8.91
C LYS A 124 27.79 -21.36 -8.89
N ASP A 125 26.69 -22.10 -8.74
CA ASP A 125 26.67 -23.57 -8.72
C ASP A 125 26.59 -24.19 -10.14
N LYS A 126 26.56 -23.36 -11.19
CA LYS A 126 26.69 -23.76 -12.60
C LYS A 126 28.09 -23.45 -13.13
#